data_AF-A0A9W4I3T5-F1
#
_entry.id   AF-A0A9W4I3T5-F1
#
_cell.length_a   1.000
_cell.length_b   1.000
_cell.length_c   1.000
_cell.angle_alpha   90.00
_cell.angle_beta   90.00
_cell.angle_gamma   90.00
#
_symmetry.space_group_name_H-M   'P 1'
#
loop_
_entity.id
_entity.type
_entity.pdbx_description
1 polymer ?
#
loop_
_entity_poly.entity_id
_entity_poly.type
_entity_poly.pdbx_seq_one_letter_code
_entity_poly.pdbx_strand_id
1 'polypeptide(L)'
;MMIPHRSTALLSVIVFVALLLFIFSSSPVPDVAEGEEVSGPAKFVPRPKLSSLANFHLPSFRPPSHEQPEEQKNSTHGESKWYSTLEWLNPFSSAITLDENRSVLPPLDERRPIYTYYNAKYNPNKASAKDLKELQNADAELLLAWRRAWYAQGFKPVVLTPGDAMLNPNYEVVQKLKLSPKTENEVFGWLAWGHMGTGLLSDFHCFPMARYDNNMLSYLRRGSVPESITRFDNVKNALYAGEKSRIDAVVQSAVLKLDDKTTSFVDLMDAESFKVESPSALAFYKSAAITSHYPAVHEKMGQNPAAGQRALVQLINAHLHNHFQSAFPAGLAVLKPFPQHTTALVEPALRLAKALIQCPESPMPDSCPPNEPECRPCGSAKSAMRISQPSSFKNTTFLFTIGTLPHPYTLVSLQKNSEEITTPQIRRETERDAWLSEVTKDHLGPELGSSYRGVIFKQVVAAPDAVGTSLWMTVESLPAAAGQSLPAELLDEFEWQFGFKIPRGGKIDPATENDKESAKSAQDRTPSEQGVGKEYELIQKAREVIKNKETNRINIKDVVEAWNLADTEVWRFVKAYRARTLVERQKWEEEEKPFAGSRS
;
A
#
# COMPACT_ATOMS: atom_id res chain seq x y z
N MET A 1 -29.24 -79.89 -14.09
CA MET A 1 -29.14 -78.49 -14.53
C MET A 1 -28.25 -77.77 -13.53
N MET A 2 -26.98 -77.55 -13.90
CA MET A 2 -25.96 -76.95 -13.01
C MET A 2 -26.19 -75.44 -12.89
N ILE A 3 -26.42 -74.96 -11.66
CA ILE A 3 -26.52 -73.54 -11.34
C ILE A 3 -25.08 -72.97 -11.35
N PRO A 4 -24.79 -71.89 -12.10
CA PRO A 4 -23.42 -71.42 -12.26
C PRO A 4 -22.92 -70.73 -10.99
N HIS A 5 -21.76 -71.17 -10.48
CA HIS A 5 -21.04 -70.69 -9.29
C HIS A 5 -20.71 -69.17 -9.24
N ARG A 6 -21.08 -68.38 -10.25
CA ARG A 6 -20.81 -66.93 -10.31
C ARG A 6 -21.92 -66.08 -9.69
N SER A 7 -23.15 -66.58 -9.59
CA SER A 7 -24.26 -65.82 -8.99
C SER A 7 -24.25 -65.86 -7.46
N THR A 8 -23.73 -66.92 -6.86
CA THR A 8 -23.66 -67.06 -5.39
C THR A 8 -22.58 -66.17 -4.76
N ALA A 9 -21.46 -65.96 -5.45
CA ALA A 9 -20.38 -65.08 -4.98
C ALA A 9 -20.79 -63.60 -4.96
N LEU A 10 -21.53 -63.15 -5.97
CA LEU A 10 -22.02 -61.77 -6.03
C LEU A 10 -23.03 -61.48 -4.90
N LEU A 11 -23.90 -62.44 -4.62
CA LEU A 11 -24.91 -62.32 -3.57
C LEU A 11 -24.27 -62.30 -2.18
N SER A 12 -23.20 -63.08 -1.95
CA SER A 12 -22.44 -63.01 -0.70
C SER A 12 -21.71 -61.68 -0.50
N VAL A 13 -21.19 -61.06 -1.57
CA VAL A 13 -20.52 -59.75 -1.48
C VAL A 13 -21.52 -58.65 -1.16
N ILE A 14 -22.71 -58.67 -1.79
CA ILE A 14 -23.76 -57.69 -1.52
C ILE A 14 -24.26 -57.80 -0.06
N VAL A 15 -24.47 -59.02 0.44
CA VAL A 15 -24.87 -59.25 1.84
C VAL A 15 -23.78 -58.80 2.81
N PHE A 16 -22.50 -59.05 2.50
CA PHE A 16 -21.38 -58.64 3.33
C PHE A 16 -21.22 -57.12 3.40
N VAL A 17 -21.38 -56.41 2.27
CA VAL A 17 -21.34 -54.94 2.22
C VAL A 17 -22.54 -54.33 2.95
N ALA A 18 -23.73 -54.92 2.82
CA ALA A 18 -24.92 -54.48 3.56
C ALA A 18 -24.77 -54.65 5.08
N LEU A 19 -24.16 -55.75 5.53
CA LEU A 19 -23.84 -56.01 6.94
C LEU A 19 -22.80 -55.03 7.48
N LEU A 20 -21.77 -54.70 6.70
CA LEU A 20 -20.78 -53.68 7.08
C LEU A 20 -21.43 -52.31 7.22
N LEU A 21 -22.28 -51.91 6.28
CA LEU A 21 -23.02 -50.63 6.37
C LEU A 21 -23.95 -50.60 7.58
N PHE A 22 -24.59 -51.73 7.94
CA PHE A 22 -25.44 -51.81 9.12
C PHE A 22 -24.63 -51.66 10.42
N ILE A 23 -23.49 -52.36 10.53
CA ILE A 23 -22.60 -52.31 11.71
C ILE A 23 -21.98 -50.91 11.89
N PHE A 24 -21.61 -50.24 10.80
CA PHE A 24 -21.04 -48.89 10.86
C PHE A 24 -22.09 -47.75 10.93
N SER A 25 -23.39 -48.06 10.75
CA SER A 25 -24.47 -47.07 10.89
C SER A 25 -24.97 -46.88 12.33
N SER A 26 -24.60 -47.76 13.26
CA SER A 26 -24.96 -47.67 14.66
C SER A 26 -23.78 -47.21 15.52
N SER A 27 -23.51 -45.90 15.53
CA SER A 27 -22.81 -45.30 16.68
C SER A 27 -23.84 -44.98 17.76
N PRO A 28 -23.70 -45.50 18.99
CA PRO A 28 -24.50 -45.03 20.11
C PRO A 28 -24.00 -43.64 20.51
N VAL A 29 -24.92 -42.68 20.53
CA VAL A 29 -24.75 -41.41 21.24
C VAL A 29 -24.65 -41.75 22.73
N PRO A 30 -23.59 -41.35 23.46
CA PRO A 30 -23.59 -41.50 24.90
C PRO A 30 -24.46 -40.39 25.50
N ASP A 31 -25.60 -40.78 26.05
CA ASP A 31 -26.34 -39.96 27.02
C ASP A 31 -25.44 -39.73 28.25
N VAL A 32 -25.21 -38.47 28.56
CA VAL A 32 -24.62 -38.04 29.83
C VAL A 32 -25.69 -38.21 30.89
N ALA A 33 -25.53 -39.21 31.75
CA ALA A 33 -26.26 -39.33 33.01
C ALA A 33 -25.26 -39.40 34.17
N GLU A 34 -25.46 -38.49 35.12
CA GLU A 34 -24.69 -38.30 36.33
C GLU A 34 -24.80 -39.49 37.29
N GLY A 35 -23.69 -39.78 37.98
CA GLY A 35 -23.54 -40.50 39.24
C GLY A 35 -24.58 -41.52 39.68
N GLU A 36 -24.21 -42.81 39.62
CA GLU A 36 -24.71 -43.82 40.57
C GLU A 36 -23.57 -44.74 41.05
N GLU A 37 -23.45 -44.83 42.38
CA GLU A 37 -22.58 -45.77 43.07
C GLU A 37 -23.04 -47.21 42.84
N VAL A 38 -22.16 -48.05 42.28
CA VAL A 38 -22.46 -49.48 42.09
C VAL A 38 -22.36 -50.22 43.44
N SER A 39 -23.53 -50.56 44.00
CA SER A 39 -23.69 -51.53 45.09
C SER A 39 -23.97 -52.92 44.50
N GLY A 40 -23.03 -53.87 44.68
CA GLY A 40 -23.22 -55.26 44.25
C GLY A 40 -21.98 -56.15 44.44
N PRO A 41 -22.12 -57.48 44.35
CA PRO A 41 -21.11 -58.48 44.75
C PRO A 41 -19.83 -58.50 43.88
N ALA A 42 -19.71 -57.59 42.92
CA ALA A 42 -18.51 -57.36 42.11
C ALA A 42 -17.29 -56.84 42.92
N LYS A 43 -17.46 -56.47 44.20
CA LYS A 43 -16.37 -56.00 45.08
C LYS A 43 -15.35 -57.08 45.48
N PHE A 44 -15.58 -58.36 45.20
CA PHE A 44 -14.71 -59.46 45.65
C PHE A 44 -13.90 -60.15 44.55
N VAL A 45 -13.87 -59.61 43.32
CA VAL A 45 -12.98 -60.13 42.27
C VAL A 45 -11.67 -59.32 42.27
N PRO A 46 -10.50 -59.92 42.59
CA PRO A 46 -9.23 -59.22 42.48
C PRO A 46 -8.95 -58.92 41.01
N ARG A 47 -9.12 -57.66 40.59
CA ARG A 47 -8.69 -57.22 39.27
C ARG A 47 -7.15 -57.15 39.28
N PRO A 48 -6.43 -57.82 38.37
CA PRO A 48 -4.99 -57.59 38.25
C PRO A 48 -4.76 -56.11 37.95
N LYS A 49 -3.92 -55.45 38.75
CA LYS A 49 -3.47 -54.08 38.49
C LYS A 49 -2.61 -54.12 37.22
N LEU A 50 -3.24 -53.98 36.07
CA LEU A 50 -2.53 -53.63 34.84
C LEU A 50 -1.92 -52.25 35.06
N SER A 51 -0.60 -52.17 34.93
CA SER A 51 0.13 -50.91 34.94
C SER A 51 -0.47 -49.99 33.88
N SER A 52 -0.74 -48.75 34.27
CA SER A 52 -1.18 -47.70 33.34
C SER A 52 -0.22 -47.63 32.16
N LEU A 53 -0.75 -47.78 30.95
CA LEU A 53 0.00 -47.63 29.70
C LEU A 53 0.50 -46.19 29.46
N ALA A 54 0.21 -45.25 30.37
CA ALA A 54 0.69 -43.87 30.31
C ALA A 54 2.23 -43.73 30.41
N ASN A 55 2.94 -44.78 30.82
CA ASN A 55 4.41 -44.76 30.98
C ASN A 55 5.19 -45.41 29.82
N PHE A 56 4.53 -45.81 28.72
CA PHE A 56 5.24 -46.20 27.50
C PHE A 56 5.54 -44.97 26.63
N HIS A 57 6.69 -44.33 26.87
CA HIS A 57 7.28 -43.37 25.95
C HIS A 57 7.91 -44.10 24.76
N LEU A 58 7.10 -44.44 23.76
CA LEU A 58 7.57 -44.88 22.45
C LEU A 58 7.89 -43.64 21.60
N PRO A 59 9.15 -43.45 21.14
CA PRO A 59 9.57 -42.19 20.50
C PRO A 59 9.14 -42.03 19.03
N SER A 60 8.17 -42.81 18.52
CA SER A 60 7.93 -42.92 17.07
C SER A 60 6.48 -42.76 16.59
N PHE A 61 5.54 -42.33 17.45
CA PHE A 61 4.16 -42.02 17.01
C PHE A 61 3.66 -40.66 17.51
N ARG A 62 4.53 -39.64 17.48
CA ARG A 62 4.00 -38.27 17.37
C ARG A 62 3.69 -38.05 15.89
N PRO A 63 2.46 -37.63 15.50
CA PRO A 63 2.31 -37.03 14.19
C PRO A 63 3.34 -35.88 14.10
N PRO A 64 4.04 -35.71 12.97
CA PRO A 64 4.94 -34.57 12.81
C PRO A 64 4.13 -33.30 13.10
N SER A 65 4.45 -32.65 14.22
CA SER A 65 3.94 -31.32 14.51
C SER A 65 4.79 -30.39 13.69
N HIS A 66 4.20 -29.76 12.68
CA HIS A 66 4.90 -28.69 11.98
C HIS A 66 5.23 -27.59 13.00
N GLU A 67 6.50 -27.23 13.10
CA GLU A 67 6.89 -26.02 13.82
C GLU A 67 6.36 -24.81 13.06
N GLN A 68 5.80 -23.83 13.77
CA GLN A 68 5.36 -22.58 13.15
C GLN A 68 6.55 -21.94 12.43
N PRO A 69 6.36 -21.41 11.21
CA PRO A 69 7.45 -20.71 10.52
C PRO A 69 8.02 -19.60 11.40
N GLU A 70 9.35 -19.51 11.45
CA GLU A 70 10.05 -18.52 12.26
C GLU A 70 9.48 -17.10 12.05
N GLU A 71 9.45 -16.30 13.12
CA GLU A 71 9.04 -14.91 13.03
C GLU A 71 10.05 -14.12 12.19
N GLN A 72 9.57 -13.54 11.09
CA GLN A 72 10.39 -12.66 10.26
C GLN A 72 10.55 -11.31 10.95
N LYS A 73 11.69 -10.65 10.75
CA LYS A 73 11.89 -9.30 11.30
C LYS A 73 10.82 -8.34 10.77
N ASN A 74 10.29 -7.49 11.65
CA ASN A 74 9.27 -6.49 11.33
C ASN A 74 7.98 -7.07 10.74
N SER A 75 7.56 -8.26 11.21
CA SER A 75 6.37 -8.94 10.68
C SER A 75 5.08 -8.70 11.48
N THR A 76 5.05 -7.68 12.34
CA THR A 76 3.92 -7.35 13.21
C THR A 76 3.73 -5.85 13.32
N HIS A 77 2.48 -5.39 13.39
CA HIS A 77 2.13 -4.00 13.69
C HIS A 77 0.70 -3.91 14.24
N GLY A 78 0.56 -3.35 15.44
CA GLY A 78 -0.70 -3.36 16.17
C GLY A 78 -1.21 -4.79 16.38
N GLU A 79 -2.40 -5.10 15.85
CA GLU A 79 -3.00 -6.44 15.90
C GLU A 79 -2.68 -7.30 14.67
N SER A 80 -2.04 -6.75 13.64
CA SER A 80 -1.76 -7.45 12.39
C SER A 80 -0.43 -8.18 12.48
N LYS A 81 -0.40 -9.45 12.03
CA LYS A 81 0.81 -10.26 11.88
C LYS A 81 0.88 -10.81 10.47
N TRP A 82 2.07 -10.90 9.90
CA TRP A 82 2.27 -11.49 8.58
C TRP A 82 3.48 -12.41 8.46
N TYR A 83 3.52 -13.14 7.36
CA TYR A 83 4.64 -13.93 6.89
C TYR A 83 4.81 -13.67 5.39
N SER A 84 6.03 -13.38 4.95
CA SER A 84 6.31 -13.03 3.56
C SER A 84 6.94 -14.22 2.84
N THR A 85 6.31 -14.70 1.77
CA THR A 85 6.82 -15.80 0.94
C THR A 85 6.31 -15.69 -0.49
N LEU A 86 7.01 -16.30 -1.45
CA LEU A 86 6.56 -16.40 -2.84
C LEU A 86 5.26 -17.21 -3.00
N GLU A 87 4.92 -18.03 -2.00
CA GLU A 87 3.70 -18.85 -1.95
C GLU A 87 2.45 -18.10 -1.44
N TRP A 88 2.49 -16.76 -1.42
CA TRP A 88 1.42 -15.91 -0.89
C TRP A 88 0.07 -16.01 -1.61
N LEU A 89 0.05 -16.60 -2.82
CA LEU A 89 -1.15 -16.89 -3.59
C LEU A 89 -1.87 -18.17 -3.11
N ASN A 90 -1.54 -18.68 -1.93
CA ASN A 90 -2.35 -19.71 -1.27
C ASN A 90 -3.73 -19.14 -0.91
N PRO A 91 -4.84 -19.86 -1.15
CA PRO A 91 -6.17 -19.42 -0.75
C PRO A 91 -6.26 -18.99 0.70
N PHE A 92 -5.64 -19.73 1.63
CA PHE A 92 -5.70 -19.45 3.07
C PHE A 92 -4.31 -19.36 3.68
N SER A 93 -4.05 -18.30 4.45
CA SER A 93 -2.75 -18.06 5.05
C SER A 93 -2.35 -19.14 6.07
N SER A 94 -3.33 -19.67 6.80
CA SER A 94 -3.14 -20.72 7.81
C SER A 94 -2.57 -22.03 7.25
N ALA A 95 -2.74 -22.30 5.96
CA ALA A 95 -2.14 -23.47 5.31
C ALA A 95 -0.60 -23.42 5.27
N ILE A 96 -0.02 -22.22 5.37
CA ILE A 96 1.43 -21.98 5.38
C ILE A 96 1.91 -21.64 6.79
N THR A 97 1.21 -20.73 7.48
CA THR A 97 1.65 -20.18 8.77
C THR A 97 1.33 -21.09 9.95
N LEU A 98 0.34 -21.98 9.80
CA LEU A 98 -0.24 -22.78 10.89
C LEU A 98 -0.81 -21.88 12.01
N ASP A 99 -1.08 -20.61 11.70
CA ASP A 99 -1.66 -19.60 12.57
C ASP A 99 -2.73 -18.85 11.79
N GLU A 100 -3.99 -18.98 12.22
CA GLU A 100 -5.15 -18.34 11.58
C GLU A 100 -5.08 -16.80 11.63
N ASN A 101 -4.34 -16.23 12.58
CA ASN A 101 -4.22 -14.78 12.76
C ASN A 101 -3.02 -14.18 12.03
N ARG A 102 -2.24 -14.98 11.31
CA ARG A 102 -1.05 -14.53 10.57
C ARG A 102 -1.31 -14.62 9.07
N SER A 103 -1.30 -13.47 8.39
CA SER A 103 -1.53 -13.40 6.94
C SER A 103 -0.26 -13.67 6.15
N VAL A 104 -0.36 -14.38 5.03
CA VAL A 104 0.75 -14.56 4.09
C VAL A 104 0.71 -13.43 3.06
N LEU A 105 1.82 -12.70 2.94
CA LEU A 105 1.98 -11.58 2.01
C LEU A 105 3.07 -11.91 0.96
N PRO A 106 3.04 -11.27 -0.23
CA PRO A 106 4.17 -11.38 -1.16
C PRO A 106 5.46 -10.90 -0.51
N PRO A 107 6.66 -11.32 -0.95
CA PRO A 107 7.90 -10.71 -0.50
C PRO A 107 7.86 -9.18 -0.69
N LEU A 108 8.48 -8.45 0.24
CA LEU A 108 8.62 -7.00 0.08
C LEU A 108 9.76 -6.72 -0.90
N ASP A 109 9.45 -6.04 -1.99
CA ASP A 109 10.46 -5.65 -2.98
C ASP A 109 11.42 -4.62 -2.38
N GLU A 110 12.72 -4.79 -2.63
CA GLU A 110 13.72 -3.82 -2.20
C GLU A 110 13.61 -2.55 -3.06
N ARG A 111 13.23 -1.45 -2.42
CA ARG A 111 13.19 -0.13 -3.05
C ARG A 111 14.60 0.36 -3.37
N ARG A 112 14.85 0.68 -4.64
CA ARG A 112 16.13 1.25 -5.05
C ARG A 112 16.34 2.64 -4.44
N PRO A 113 17.54 2.92 -3.90
CA PRO A 113 17.81 4.22 -3.33
C PRO A 113 17.90 5.29 -4.42
N ILE A 114 17.21 6.40 -4.17
CA ILE A 114 17.37 7.64 -4.92
C ILE A 114 17.88 8.72 -3.99
N TYR A 115 19.02 9.28 -4.34
CA TYR A 115 19.74 10.25 -3.56
C TYR A 115 19.46 11.66 -4.08
N THR A 116 19.37 12.61 -3.18
CA THR A 116 19.54 14.04 -3.50
C THR A 116 20.53 14.65 -2.54
N TYR A 117 21.32 15.62 -3.00
CA TYR A 117 22.26 16.33 -2.14
C TYR A 117 21.67 17.66 -1.67
N TYR A 118 21.72 17.89 -0.36
CA TYR A 118 21.28 19.14 0.25
C TYR A 118 22.28 19.63 1.32
N ASN A 119 22.70 20.88 1.18
CA ASN A 119 23.59 21.54 2.11
C ASN A 119 22.89 22.74 2.76
N ALA A 120 22.43 22.57 4.00
CA ALA A 120 21.75 23.64 4.74
C ALA A 120 22.64 24.89 4.96
N LYS A 121 23.97 24.76 4.89
CA LYS A 121 24.91 25.88 5.05
C LYS A 121 25.24 26.57 3.73
N TYR A 122 24.73 26.07 2.61
CA TYR A 122 24.97 26.66 1.30
C TYR A 122 24.30 28.04 1.22
N ASN A 123 25.12 29.09 1.13
CA ASN A 123 24.66 30.48 1.08
C ASN A 123 25.48 31.28 0.05
N PRO A 124 25.37 30.97 -1.26
CA PRO A 124 26.18 31.60 -2.30
C PRO A 124 25.92 33.11 -2.43
N ASN A 125 24.71 33.56 -2.09
CA ASN A 125 24.27 34.95 -2.22
C ASN A 125 24.47 35.76 -0.92
N LYS A 126 25.10 35.18 0.10
CA LYS A 126 25.34 35.82 1.42
C LYS A 126 24.07 36.42 2.03
N ALA A 127 22.96 35.69 1.93
CA ALA A 127 21.70 36.05 2.57
C ALA A 127 21.86 36.17 4.09
N SER A 128 21.02 36.99 4.72
CA SER A 128 21.02 37.14 6.18
C SER A 128 20.69 35.81 6.88
N ALA A 129 21.08 35.66 8.15
CA ALA A 129 20.79 34.44 8.90
C ALA A 129 19.28 34.13 9.01
N LYS A 130 18.45 35.18 9.04
CA LYS A 130 16.99 35.05 9.07
C LYS A 130 16.47 34.53 7.73
N ASP A 131 16.86 35.16 6.63
CA ASP A 131 16.41 34.79 5.28
C ASP A 131 16.87 33.38 4.91
N LEU A 132 18.11 33.01 5.32
CA LEU A 132 18.64 31.66 5.14
C LEU A 132 17.80 30.62 5.90
N LYS A 133 17.37 30.90 7.14
CA LYS A 133 16.50 30.00 7.90
C LYS A 133 15.10 29.87 7.27
N GLU A 134 14.55 30.97 6.75
CA GLU A 134 13.26 30.93 6.05
C GLU A 134 13.34 30.13 4.75
N LEU A 135 14.45 30.23 4.02
CA LEU A 135 14.74 29.44 2.82
C LEU A 135 14.93 27.97 3.16
N GLN A 136 15.72 27.64 4.19
CA GLN A 136 15.88 26.26 4.68
C GLN A 136 14.55 25.60 5.04
N ASN A 137 13.61 26.36 5.63
CA ASN A 137 12.28 25.86 5.91
C ASN A 137 11.49 25.56 4.62
N ALA A 138 11.60 26.41 3.61
CA ALA A 138 10.95 26.20 2.32
C ALA A 138 11.58 25.04 1.53
N ASP A 139 12.91 24.89 1.59
CA ASP A 139 13.62 23.74 1.02
C ASP A 139 13.23 22.43 1.72
N ALA A 140 13.01 22.44 3.04
CA ALA A 140 12.50 21.27 3.75
C ALA A 140 11.09 20.87 3.28
N GLU A 141 10.22 21.84 2.96
CA GLU A 141 8.90 21.56 2.37
C GLU A 141 9.04 20.95 0.96
N LEU A 142 9.97 21.44 0.15
CA LEU A 142 10.25 20.88 -1.18
C LEU A 142 10.84 19.48 -1.10
N LEU A 143 11.80 19.25 -0.21
CA LEU A 143 12.40 17.93 0.03
C LEU A 143 11.37 16.92 0.51
N LEU A 144 10.42 17.33 1.36
CA LEU A 144 9.31 16.45 1.77
C LEU A 144 8.42 16.09 0.57
N ALA A 145 8.07 17.06 -0.28
CA ALA A 145 7.32 16.79 -1.50
C ALA A 145 8.09 15.84 -2.45
N TRP A 146 9.40 16.05 -2.60
CA TRP A 146 10.28 15.21 -3.40
C TRP A 146 10.35 13.77 -2.86
N ARG A 147 10.59 13.61 -1.55
CA ARG A 147 10.60 12.31 -0.86
C ARG A 147 9.30 11.56 -1.08
N ARG A 148 8.18 12.25 -0.89
CA ARG A 148 6.85 11.67 -1.06
C ARG A 148 6.60 11.19 -2.49
N ALA A 149 6.90 12.02 -3.48
CA ALA A 149 6.69 11.69 -4.89
C ALA A 149 7.53 10.47 -5.34
N TRP A 150 8.81 10.43 -4.95
CA TRP A 150 9.68 9.29 -5.27
C TRP A 150 9.33 8.02 -4.49
N TYR A 151 8.90 8.15 -3.24
CA TYR A 151 8.42 7.03 -2.44
C TYR A 151 7.17 6.40 -3.06
N ALA A 152 6.18 7.20 -3.47
CA ALA A 152 4.99 6.72 -4.16
C ALA A 152 5.32 5.94 -5.45
N GLN A 153 6.42 6.30 -6.12
CA GLN A 153 6.89 5.66 -7.34
C GLN A 153 7.75 4.41 -7.13
N GLY A 154 7.90 3.95 -5.89
CA GLY A 154 8.60 2.70 -5.55
C GLY A 154 10.10 2.83 -5.29
N PHE A 155 10.61 4.05 -5.04
CA PHE A 155 12.00 4.29 -4.69
C PHE A 155 12.17 4.54 -3.18
N LYS A 156 13.42 4.48 -2.69
CA LYS A 156 13.81 4.85 -1.31
C LYS A 156 14.53 6.19 -1.36
N PRO A 157 13.86 7.33 -1.09
CA PRO A 157 14.50 8.63 -1.15
C PRO A 157 15.42 8.86 0.04
N VAL A 158 16.62 9.38 -0.22
CA VAL A 158 17.67 9.61 0.78
C VAL A 158 18.28 10.99 0.55
N VAL A 159 18.40 11.79 1.60
CA VAL A 159 18.98 13.16 1.50
C VAL A 159 20.41 13.14 1.99
N LEU A 160 21.34 13.27 1.06
CA LEU A 160 22.77 13.37 1.30
C LEU A 160 23.14 14.76 1.77
N THR A 161 24.12 14.81 2.67
CA THR A 161 24.59 15.99 3.36
C THR A 161 26.10 16.18 3.14
N PRO A 162 26.68 17.32 3.53
CA PRO A 162 28.13 17.48 3.54
C PRO A 162 28.86 16.41 4.38
N GLY A 163 28.22 15.84 5.39
CA GLY A 163 28.79 14.75 6.19
C GLY A 163 29.08 13.50 5.36
N ASP A 164 28.21 13.18 4.40
CA ASP A 164 28.37 12.04 3.50
C ASP A 164 29.51 12.28 2.50
N ALA A 165 29.67 13.53 2.04
CA ALA A 165 30.78 13.92 1.17
C ALA A 165 32.14 13.77 1.87
N MET A 166 32.21 14.06 3.18
CA MET A 166 33.43 13.94 3.99
C MET A 166 33.97 12.50 4.08
N LEU A 167 33.09 11.51 3.86
CA LEU A 167 33.46 10.10 3.90
C LEU A 167 34.01 9.60 2.55
N ASN A 168 34.07 10.45 1.52
CA ASN A 168 34.67 10.12 0.24
C ASN A 168 36.20 10.33 0.28
N PRO A 169 37.02 9.39 -0.24
CA PRO A 169 38.48 9.53 -0.28
C PRO A 169 39.00 10.80 -0.96
N ASN A 170 38.26 11.36 -1.92
CA ASN A 170 38.65 12.55 -2.66
C ASN A 170 38.34 13.87 -1.93
N TYR A 171 37.67 13.82 -0.77
CA TYR A 171 37.20 15.02 -0.07
C TYR A 171 38.34 15.96 0.35
N GLU A 172 39.41 15.42 0.95
CA GLU A 172 40.56 16.22 1.39
C GLU A 172 41.32 16.87 0.22
N VAL A 173 41.31 16.23 -0.95
CA VAL A 173 41.93 16.77 -2.17
C VAL A 173 41.13 17.97 -2.64
N VAL A 174 39.81 17.83 -2.74
CA VAL A 174 38.90 18.89 -3.19
C VAL A 174 38.91 20.10 -2.24
N GLN A 175 38.95 19.89 -0.92
CA GLN A 175 38.98 21.00 0.04
C GLN A 175 40.22 21.91 -0.09
N LYS A 176 41.34 21.39 -0.59
CA LYS A 176 42.55 22.18 -0.81
C LYS A 176 42.45 23.05 -2.05
N LEU A 177 41.51 22.76 -2.95
CA LEU A 177 41.23 23.55 -4.13
C LEU A 177 40.35 24.75 -3.76
N LYS A 178 40.72 25.95 -4.24
CA LYS A 178 39.95 27.17 -4.00
C LYS A 178 38.81 27.30 -5.00
N LEU A 179 37.86 26.37 -4.96
CA LEU A 179 36.73 26.33 -5.87
C LEU A 179 35.70 27.42 -5.58
N SER A 180 34.90 27.77 -6.58
CA SER A 180 33.73 28.61 -6.36
C SER A 180 32.73 27.88 -5.44
N PRO A 181 31.95 28.57 -4.58
CA PRO A 181 30.98 27.91 -3.70
C PRO A 181 29.95 27.05 -4.46
N LYS A 182 29.60 27.44 -5.68
CA LYS A 182 28.68 26.68 -6.55
C LYS A 182 29.31 25.38 -7.04
N THR A 183 30.53 25.45 -7.57
CA THR A 183 31.28 24.27 -8.05
C THR A 183 31.57 23.33 -6.88
N GLU A 184 32.00 23.87 -5.74
CA GLU A 184 32.27 23.08 -4.53
C GLU A 184 31.02 22.29 -4.08
N ASN A 185 29.86 22.94 -4.04
CA ASN A 185 28.61 22.30 -3.67
C ASN A 185 28.18 21.21 -4.67
N GLU A 186 28.43 21.40 -5.97
CA GLU A 186 28.22 20.38 -7.00
C GLU A 186 29.16 19.18 -6.79
N VAL A 187 30.46 19.42 -6.61
CA VAL A 187 31.47 18.38 -6.36
C VAL A 187 31.11 17.58 -5.12
N PHE A 188 30.74 18.23 -4.02
CA PHE A 188 30.34 17.53 -2.79
C PHE A 188 29.11 16.65 -2.96
N GLY A 189 28.15 17.03 -3.81
CA GLY A 189 27.04 16.15 -4.16
C GLY A 189 27.49 14.85 -4.84
N TRP A 190 28.45 14.96 -5.76
CA TRP A 190 29.04 13.80 -6.43
C TRP A 190 29.92 12.95 -5.49
N LEU A 191 30.69 13.57 -4.60
CA LEU A 191 31.48 12.86 -3.59
C LEU A 191 30.58 12.09 -2.63
N ALA A 192 29.50 12.71 -2.16
CA ALA A 192 28.50 12.06 -1.30
C ALA A 192 27.86 10.87 -2.01
N TRP A 193 27.48 11.01 -3.28
CA TRP A 193 26.92 9.89 -4.04
C TRP A 193 27.93 8.75 -4.24
N GLY A 194 29.19 9.07 -4.58
CA GLY A 194 30.27 8.08 -4.69
C GLY A 194 30.51 7.31 -3.38
N HIS A 195 30.38 7.99 -2.23
CA HIS A 195 30.42 7.32 -0.93
C HIS A 195 29.29 6.30 -0.77
N MET A 196 28.04 6.71 -1.02
CA MET A 196 26.86 5.84 -0.87
C MET A 196 26.85 4.64 -1.82
N GLY A 197 27.24 4.85 -3.08
CA GLY A 197 27.36 3.79 -4.09
C GLY A 197 26.17 3.71 -5.07
N THR A 198 25.82 2.48 -5.45
CA THR A 198 24.87 2.20 -6.54
C THR A 198 23.48 2.79 -6.26
N GLY A 199 22.91 3.45 -7.26
CA GLY A 199 21.56 4.01 -7.15
C GLY A 199 21.35 5.13 -8.15
N LEU A 200 20.43 6.04 -7.80
CA LEU A 200 20.13 7.21 -8.61
C LEU A 200 20.53 8.49 -7.87
N LEU A 201 21.16 9.46 -8.54
CA LEU A 201 21.38 10.81 -8.01
C LEU A 201 20.48 11.79 -8.75
N SER A 202 19.60 12.45 -8.00
CA SER A 202 18.63 13.42 -8.51
C SER A 202 18.86 14.79 -7.92
N ASP A 203 18.64 15.84 -8.71
CA ASP A 203 18.38 17.18 -8.20
C ASP A 203 17.02 17.16 -7.47
N PHE A 204 16.90 17.84 -6.32
CA PHE A 204 15.65 17.88 -5.55
C PHE A 204 14.52 18.69 -6.23
N HIS A 205 14.81 19.35 -7.36
CA HIS A 205 13.81 19.95 -8.25
C HIS A 205 13.31 18.99 -9.35
N CYS A 206 13.79 17.74 -9.37
CA CYS A 206 13.38 16.72 -10.35
C CYS A 206 12.36 15.76 -9.73
N PHE A 207 11.17 15.69 -10.33
CA PHE A 207 10.03 14.93 -9.83
C PHE A 207 9.59 13.84 -10.81
N PRO A 208 9.17 12.66 -10.32
CA PRO A 208 8.68 11.59 -11.16
C PRO A 208 7.19 11.84 -11.51
N MET A 209 6.96 12.43 -12.68
CA MET A 209 5.62 12.76 -13.19
C MET A 209 5.21 11.78 -14.28
N ALA A 210 4.98 10.53 -13.87
CA ALA A 210 4.49 9.46 -14.72
C ALA A 210 3.65 8.45 -13.93
N ARG A 211 2.92 7.59 -14.63
CA ARG A 211 2.23 6.46 -14.01
C ARG A 211 3.23 5.47 -13.42
N TYR A 212 2.79 4.71 -12.41
CA TYR A 212 3.62 3.68 -11.77
C TYR A 212 4.14 2.66 -12.78
N ASP A 213 3.31 2.24 -13.75
CA ASP A 213 3.62 1.29 -14.82
C ASP A 213 4.50 1.86 -15.96
N ASN A 214 4.96 3.12 -15.86
CA ASN A 214 5.84 3.70 -16.87
C ASN A 214 7.11 2.85 -17.08
N ASN A 215 7.47 2.61 -18.33
CA ASN A 215 8.58 1.72 -18.71
C ASN A 215 9.93 2.17 -18.11
N MET A 216 10.22 3.47 -18.13
CA MET A 216 11.48 4.03 -17.61
C MET A 216 11.56 3.88 -16.09
N LEU A 217 10.52 4.30 -15.35
CA LEU A 217 10.51 4.16 -13.89
C LEU A 217 10.50 2.68 -13.46
N SER A 218 9.78 1.82 -14.17
CA SER A 218 9.78 0.38 -13.95
C SER A 218 11.16 -0.25 -14.16
N TYR A 219 11.89 0.18 -15.20
CA TYR A 219 13.25 -0.26 -15.45
C TYR A 219 14.21 0.19 -14.33
N LEU A 220 14.11 1.44 -13.90
CA LEU A 220 14.92 1.99 -12.81
C LEU A 220 14.63 1.29 -11.47
N ARG A 221 13.38 0.94 -11.16
CA ARG A 221 13.02 0.16 -9.96
C ARG A 221 13.63 -1.24 -9.95
N ARG A 222 13.60 -1.95 -11.08
CA ARG A 222 14.21 -3.29 -11.17
C ARG A 222 15.72 -3.22 -10.96
N GLY A 223 16.34 -2.12 -11.38
CA GLY A 223 17.79 -1.96 -11.32
C GLY A 223 18.45 -2.84 -12.37
N SER A 224 18.53 -2.32 -13.58
CA SER A 224 19.54 -2.76 -14.54
C SER A 224 20.89 -2.17 -14.18
N VAL A 225 21.97 -2.90 -14.38
CA VAL A 225 23.33 -2.36 -14.31
C VAL A 225 23.67 -1.82 -15.69
N PRO A 226 23.56 -0.51 -15.96
CA PRO A 226 24.01 0.01 -17.25
C PRO A 226 25.54 -0.11 -17.31
N GLU A 227 26.09 -0.48 -18.47
CA GLU A 227 27.55 -0.55 -18.68
C GLU A 227 28.25 0.80 -18.43
N SER A 228 27.48 1.88 -18.49
CA SER A 228 27.82 3.30 -18.40
C SER A 228 26.89 4.02 -17.40
N ILE A 229 27.25 5.22 -16.93
CA ILE A 229 26.31 6.04 -16.14
C ILE A 229 25.20 6.53 -17.07
N THR A 230 23.94 6.25 -16.74
CA THR A 230 22.81 6.78 -17.52
C THR A 230 22.54 8.22 -17.11
N ARG A 231 22.51 9.12 -18.10
CA ARG A 231 22.11 10.51 -17.98
C ARG A 231 20.86 10.73 -18.82
N PHE A 232 19.90 11.51 -18.33
CA PHE A 232 18.68 11.76 -19.08
C PHE A 232 18.76 13.07 -19.89
N ASP A 233 18.46 13.00 -21.18
CA ASP A 233 18.47 14.14 -22.12
C ASP A 233 17.36 15.14 -21.80
N ASN A 234 17.42 16.37 -22.32
CA ASN A 234 16.45 17.46 -22.09
C ASN A 234 16.27 17.94 -20.63
N VAL A 235 16.67 17.17 -19.62
CA VAL A 235 16.73 17.54 -18.20
C VAL A 235 18.16 17.64 -17.70
N LYS A 236 19.07 18.17 -18.53
CA LYS A 236 20.53 18.31 -18.28
C LYS A 236 20.89 18.33 -16.79
N ASN A 237 21.48 17.23 -16.32
CA ASN A 237 21.99 17.04 -14.96
C ASN A 237 20.93 16.88 -13.85
N ALA A 238 19.68 16.55 -14.17
CA ALA A 238 18.61 16.37 -13.19
C ALA A 238 18.57 14.98 -12.54
N LEU A 239 18.95 13.93 -13.27
CA LEU A 239 18.97 12.56 -12.79
C LEU A 239 20.12 11.79 -13.43
N TYR A 240 20.84 11.03 -12.61
CA TYR A 240 21.85 10.07 -13.00
C TYR A 240 21.50 8.70 -12.42
N ALA A 241 21.80 7.63 -13.14
CA ALA A 241 21.73 6.27 -12.62
C ALA A 241 23.07 5.57 -12.90
N GLY A 242 23.65 4.92 -11.89
CA GLY A 242 24.96 4.32 -12.03
C GLY A 242 25.29 3.30 -10.95
N GLU A 243 26.24 2.43 -11.27
CA GLU A 243 26.85 1.49 -10.33
C GLU A 243 28.04 2.15 -9.63
N LYS A 244 28.28 1.79 -8.36
CA LYS A 244 29.38 2.34 -7.54
C LYS A 244 30.73 2.36 -8.27
N SER A 245 31.12 1.24 -8.89
CA SER A 245 32.41 1.11 -9.58
C SER A 245 32.60 2.15 -10.70
N ARG A 246 31.54 2.45 -11.46
CA ARG A 246 31.53 3.46 -12.52
C ARG A 246 31.50 4.88 -11.96
N ILE A 247 30.68 5.10 -10.92
CA ILE A 247 30.60 6.41 -10.24
C ILE A 247 31.98 6.78 -9.69
N ASP A 248 32.63 5.88 -8.97
CA ASP A 248 33.93 6.12 -8.36
C ASP A 248 35.01 6.43 -9.42
N ALA A 249 35.03 5.67 -10.52
CA ALA A 249 35.98 5.90 -11.62
C ALA A 249 35.80 7.28 -12.28
N VAL A 250 34.54 7.67 -12.56
CA VAL A 250 34.22 8.95 -13.19
C VAL A 250 34.52 10.12 -12.25
N VAL A 251 34.16 9.99 -10.97
CA VAL A 251 34.45 11.01 -9.95
C VAL A 251 35.96 11.17 -9.78
N GLN A 252 36.72 10.08 -9.69
CA GLN A 252 38.17 10.13 -9.56
C GLN A 252 38.82 10.81 -10.77
N SER A 253 38.42 10.45 -12.00
CA SER A 253 38.92 11.07 -13.23
C SER A 253 38.64 12.59 -13.27
N ALA A 254 37.42 13.00 -12.89
CA ALA A 254 37.03 14.41 -12.88
C ALA A 254 37.78 15.22 -11.79
N VAL A 255 37.99 14.64 -10.60
CA VAL A 255 38.76 15.29 -9.52
C VAL A 255 40.21 15.58 -9.95
N LEU A 256 40.82 14.70 -10.74
CA LEU A 256 42.19 14.92 -11.25
C LEU A 256 42.30 16.09 -12.24
N LYS A 257 41.20 16.45 -12.91
CA LYS A 257 41.12 17.56 -13.87
C LYS A 257 40.64 18.87 -13.21
N LEU A 258 40.29 18.83 -11.92
CA LEU A 258 39.63 19.92 -11.23
C LEU A 258 40.61 21.07 -10.89
N ASP A 259 40.21 22.29 -11.22
CA ASP A 259 40.99 23.51 -10.95
C ASP A 259 40.10 24.67 -10.46
N ASP A 260 40.73 25.80 -10.13
CA ASP A 260 40.05 27.01 -9.65
C ASP A 260 39.17 27.70 -10.70
N LYS A 261 39.33 27.35 -11.98
CA LYS A 261 38.58 27.91 -13.12
C LYS A 261 37.37 27.06 -13.50
N THR A 262 37.23 25.87 -12.91
CA THR A 262 36.17 24.93 -13.25
C THR A 262 34.78 25.48 -12.91
N THR A 263 33.93 25.61 -13.93
CA THR A 263 32.57 26.13 -13.81
C THR A 263 31.50 25.07 -13.58
N SER A 264 31.74 23.83 -14.03
CA SER A 264 30.88 22.67 -13.78
C SER A 264 31.72 21.41 -13.66
N PHE A 265 31.41 20.61 -12.63
CA PHE A 265 32.13 19.35 -12.39
C PHE A 265 31.77 18.28 -13.42
N VAL A 266 30.51 18.26 -13.88
CA VAL A 266 30.01 17.27 -14.84
C VAL A 266 30.69 17.43 -16.20
N ASP A 267 31.07 18.66 -16.57
CA ASP A 267 31.76 18.94 -17.84
C ASP A 267 33.20 18.39 -17.88
N LEU A 268 33.79 18.04 -16.73
CA LEU A 268 35.11 17.41 -16.64
C LEU A 268 35.07 15.89 -16.88
N MET A 269 33.88 15.30 -16.82
CA MET A 269 33.67 13.86 -16.96
C MET A 269 33.64 13.48 -18.44
N ASP A 270 34.26 12.35 -18.79
CA ASP A 270 34.36 11.90 -20.18
C ASP A 270 32.97 11.54 -20.73
N ALA A 271 32.60 12.12 -21.88
CA ALA A 271 31.27 11.94 -22.46
C ALA A 271 30.92 10.46 -22.75
N GLU A 272 31.92 9.64 -23.06
CA GLU A 272 31.79 8.19 -23.28
C GLU A 272 31.39 7.42 -22.02
N SER A 273 31.59 8.02 -20.83
CA SER A 273 31.13 7.44 -19.57
C SER A 273 29.61 7.53 -19.38
N PHE A 274 28.93 8.32 -20.22
CA PHE A 274 27.51 8.56 -20.15
C PHE A 274 26.74 7.96 -21.32
N LYS A 275 25.70 7.20 -20.99
CA LYS A 275 24.63 6.87 -21.94
C LYS A 275 23.50 7.87 -21.76
N VAL A 276 23.12 8.53 -22.85
CA VAL A 276 22.04 9.53 -22.84
C VAL A 276 20.72 8.86 -23.22
N GLU A 277 19.69 9.00 -22.37
CA GLU A 277 18.34 8.48 -22.61
C GLU A 277 17.30 9.60 -22.55
N SER A 278 16.26 9.57 -23.39
CA SER A 278 15.22 10.60 -23.37
C SER A 278 14.23 10.36 -22.22
N PRO A 279 14.04 11.29 -21.28
CA PRO A 279 13.08 11.13 -20.19
C PRO A 279 11.69 11.58 -20.67
N SER A 280 10.71 10.68 -20.57
CA SER A 280 9.30 11.06 -20.69
C SER A 280 8.61 11.20 -19.33
N ALA A 281 9.27 10.76 -18.26
CA ALA A 281 8.64 10.57 -16.94
C ALA A 281 9.19 11.50 -15.84
N LEU A 282 10.08 12.44 -16.18
CA LEU A 282 10.73 13.34 -15.21
C LEU A 282 10.41 14.79 -15.51
N ALA A 283 9.85 15.48 -14.50
CA ALA A 283 9.61 16.91 -14.53
C ALA A 283 10.73 17.66 -13.80
N PHE A 284 11.45 18.54 -14.49
CA PHE A 284 12.58 19.26 -13.90
C PHE A 284 12.31 20.77 -13.76
N TYR A 285 12.16 21.22 -12.52
CA TYR A 285 11.82 22.60 -12.17
C TYR A 285 13.07 23.43 -11.83
N LYS A 286 14.05 23.50 -12.75
CA LYS A 286 15.25 24.33 -12.56
C LYS A 286 15.11 25.71 -13.21
N SER A 287 16.04 26.63 -12.92
CA SER A 287 15.97 28.05 -13.28
C SER A 287 15.54 28.32 -14.73
N ALA A 288 16.00 27.55 -15.72
CA ALA A 288 15.59 27.73 -17.11
C ALA A 288 14.09 27.49 -17.32
N ALA A 289 13.53 26.41 -16.76
CA ALA A 289 12.10 26.10 -16.83
C ALA A 289 11.27 27.09 -16.02
N ILE A 290 11.75 27.50 -14.83
CA ILE A 290 11.07 28.50 -13.99
C ILE A 290 10.96 29.85 -14.70
N THR A 291 12.06 30.34 -15.27
CA THR A 291 12.09 31.64 -15.95
C THR A 291 11.27 31.65 -17.23
N SER A 292 11.22 30.53 -17.97
CA SER A 292 10.51 30.47 -19.26
C SER A 292 9.01 30.17 -19.13
N HIS A 293 8.61 29.28 -18.21
CA HIS A 293 7.24 28.73 -18.17
C HIS A 293 6.44 29.16 -16.93
N TYR A 294 7.10 29.60 -15.86
CA TYR A 294 6.43 29.87 -14.57
C TYR A 294 6.70 31.29 -14.02
N PRO A 295 6.26 32.34 -14.73
CA PRO A 295 6.56 33.74 -14.39
C PRO A 295 6.12 34.13 -12.97
N ALA A 296 4.97 33.66 -12.48
CA ALA A 296 4.49 34.00 -11.13
C ALA A 296 5.38 33.43 -10.03
N VAL A 297 5.96 32.25 -10.25
CA VAL A 297 6.95 31.65 -9.33
C VAL A 297 8.29 32.38 -9.45
N HIS A 298 8.72 32.66 -10.67
CA HIS A 298 9.96 33.39 -10.94
C HIS A 298 9.98 34.78 -10.28
N GLU A 299 8.89 35.54 -10.42
CA GLU A 299 8.75 36.87 -9.81
C GLU A 299 8.83 36.79 -8.27
N LYS A 300 8.12 35.84 -7.66
CA LYS A 300 8.18 35.62 -6.20
C LYS A 300 9.59 35.25 -5.74
N MET A 301 10.31 34.42 -6.49
CA MET A 301 11.71 34.09 -6.19
C MET A 301 12.62 35.31 -6.23
N GLY A 302 12.39 36.24 -7.17
CA GLY A 302 13.12 37.50 -7.26
C GLY A 302 12.84 38.45 -6.08
N GLN A 303 11.61 38.46 -5.55
CA GLN A 303 11.22 39.29 -4.41
C GLN A 303 11.67 38.69 -3.07
N ASN A 304 11.38 37.41 -2.83
CA ASN A 304 11.76 36.67 -1.63
C ASN A 304 12.01 35.20 -2.02
N PRO A 305 13.27 34.72 -1.97
CA PRO A 305 13.62 33.35 -2.35
C PRO A 305 12.79 32.27 -1.62
N ALA A 306 12.55 32.44 -0.31
CA ALA A 306 11.79 31.49 0.49
C ALA A 306 10.29 31.47 0.10
N ALA A 307 9.71 32.62 -0.21
CA ALA A 307 8.33 32.71 -0.68
C ALA A 307 8.16 32.12 -2.08
N GLY A 308 9.11 32.39 -2.97
CA GLY A 308 9.17 31.78 -4.30
C GLY A 308 9.32 30.26 -4.24
N GLN A 309 10.16 29.74 -3.33
CA GLN A 309 10.33 28.31 -3.12
C GLN A 309 9.04 27.63 -2.62
N ARG A 310 8.30 28.25 -1.69
CA ARG A 310 6.99 27.72 -1.27
C ARG A 310 5.96 27.76 -2.40
N ALA A 311 5.96 28.80 -3.22
CA ALA A 311 5.11 28.85 -4.40
C ALA A 311 5.46 27.74 -5.40
N LEU A 312 6.75 27.41 -5.54
CA LEU A 312 7.18 26.26 -6.34
C LEU A 312 6.66 24.93 -5.77
N VAL A 313 6.72 24.73 -4.45
CA VAL A 313 6.15 23.52 -3.81
C VAL A 313 4.66 23.38 -4.11
N GLN A 314 3.89 24.48 -3.99
CA GLN A 314 2.47 24.48 -4.32
C GLN A 314 2.21 24.12 -5.79
N LEU A 315 2.98 24.71 -6.71
CA LEU A 315 2.91 24.44 -8.14
C LEU A 315 3.19 22.96 -8.45
N ILE A 316 4.29 22.41 -7.91
CA ILE A 316 4.68 21.01 -8.12
C ILE A 316 3.61 20.07 -7.59
N ASN A 317 3.05 20.36 -6.41
CA ASN A 317 1.97 19.57 -5.84
C ASN A 317 0.74 19.56 -6.76
N ALA A 318 0.38 20.74 -7.31
CA ALA A 318 -0.73 20.85 -8.23
C ALA A 318 -0.51 20.06 -9.53
N HIS A 319 0.71 20.11 -10.08
CA HIS A 319 1.08 19.32 -11.25
C HIS A 319 1.06 17.80 -10.98
N LEU A 320 1.56 17.33 -9.81
CA LEU A 320 1.52 15.91 -9.44
C LEU A 320 0.07 15.40 -9.32
N HIS A 321 -0.79 16.19 -8.67
CA HIS A 321 -2.20 15.85 -8.52
C HIS A 321 -2.94 15.87 -9.87
N ASN A 322 -2.69 16.87 -10.72
CA ASN A 322 -3.26 16.94 -12.06
C ASN A 322 -2.82 15.76 -12.95
N HIS A 323 -1.56 15.33 -12.82
CA HIS A 323 -1.04 14.15 -13.48
C HIS A 323 -1.77 12.88 -13.03
N PHE A 324 -2.00 12.71 -11.71
CA PHE A 324 -2.82 11.61 -11.19
C PHE A 324 -4.22 11.62 -11.80
N GLN A 325 -4.89 12.78 -11.86
CA GLN A 325 -6.22 12.87 -12.46
C GLN A 325 -6.21 12.50 -13.95
N SER A 326 -5.21 12.96 -14.69
CA SER A 326 -5.07 12.68 -16.13
C SER A 326 -4.71 11.21 -16.42
N ALA A 327 -4.06 10.54 -15.47
CA ALA A 327 -3.67 9.13 -15.59
C ALA A 327 -4.87 8.16 -15.61
N PHE A 328 -6.05 8.57 -15.12
CA PHE A 328 -7.25 7.74 -15.03
C PHE A 328 -8.44 8.41 -15.75
N PRO A 329 -8.46 8.37 -17.10
CA PRO A 329 -9.46 9.08 -17.90
C PRO A 329 -10.89 8.58 -17.69
N ALA A 330 -11.08 7.35 -17.20
CA ALA A 330 -12.40 6.83 -16.87
C ALA A 330 -12.88 7.25 -15.46
N GLY A 331 -11.99 7.82 -14.65
CA GLY A 331 -12.30 8.38 -13.33
C GLY A 331 -11.94 7.46 -12.16
N LEU A 332 -12.63 7.67 -11.04
CA LEU A 332 -12.49 6.92 -9.81
C LEU A 332 -13.67 5.96 -9.64
N ALA A 333 -13.39 4.74 -9.18
CA ALA A 333 -14.40 3.77 -8.78
C ALA A 333 -14.33 3.55 -7.27
N VAL A 334 -15.37 3.92 -6.53
CA VAL A 334 -15.51 3.62 -5.09
C VAL A 334 -16.45 2.44 -4.95
N LEU A 335 -15.91 1.26 -4.65
CA LEU A 335 -16.72 0.04 -4.66
C LEU A 335 -17.85 0.13 -3.62
N LYS A 336 -19.08 -0.16 -4.06
CA LYS A 336 -20.28 -0.27 -3.22
C LYS A 336 -21.00 -1.58 -3.53
N PRO A 337 -20.49 -2.72 -3.04
CA PRO A 337 -21.04 -4.05 -3.36
C PRO A 337 -22.52 -4.19 -3.02
N PHE A 338 -22.94 -3.62 -1.88
CA PHE A 338 -24.31 -3.72 -1.39
C PHE A 338 -24.95 -2.33 -1.31
N PRO A 339 -25.90 -1.96 -2.18
CA PRO A 339 -26.44 -0.59 -2.19
C PRO A 339 -27.24 -0.24 -0.93
N GLN A 340 -27.83 -1.24 -0.28
CA GLN A 340 -28.67 -1.09 0.91
C GLN A 340 -27.84 -1.28 2.19
N HIS A 341 -28.11 -0.45 3.20
CA HIS A 341 -27.56 -0.57 4.55
C HIS A 341 -26.02 -0.53 4.68
N THR A 342 -25.28 -0.09 3.65
CA THR A 342 -23.81 0.01 3.70
C THR A 342 -23.30 1.40 3.26
N THR A 343 -24.11 2.44 3.39
CA THR A 343 -23.69 3.78 3.00
C THR A 343 -22.56 4.29 3.90
N ALA A 344 -22.66 4.11 5.22
CA ALA A 344 -21.61 4.47 6.17
C ALA A 344 -20.31 3.68 5.95
N LEU A 345 -20.40 2.49 5.35
CA LEU A 345 -19.25 1.63 5.03
C LEU A 345 -18.35 2.27 3.96
N VAL A 346 -18.96 2.81 2.89
CA VAL A 346 -18.26 3.36 1.73
C VAL A 346 -18.04 4.87 1.81
N GLU A 347 -18.77 5.56 2.67
CA GLU A 347 -18.72 7.02 2.79
C GLU A 347 -17.29 7.59 3.03
N PRO A 348 -16.43 7.00 3.89
CA PRO A 348 -15.07 7.51 4.06
C PRO A 348 -14.24 7.44 2.78
N ALA A 349 -14.36 6.35 2.01
CA ALA A 349 -13.70 6.21 0.71
C ALA A 349 -14.29 7.18 -0.33
N LEU A 350 -15.59 7.44 -0.28
CA LEU A 350 -16.23 8.44 -1.13
C LEU A 350 -15.74 9.86 -0.80
N ARG A 351 -15.56 10.20 0.47
CA ARG A 351 -14.96 11.49 0.89
C ARG A 351 -13.54 11.63 0.37
N LEU A 352 -12.72 10.58 0.44
CA LEU A 352 -11.39 10.56 -0.16
C LEU A 352 -11.44 10.77 -1.67
N ALA A 353 -12.30 10.05 -2.39
CA ALA A 353 -12.49 10.22 -3.82
C ALA A 353 -12.90 11.66 -4.18
N LYS A 354 -13.83 12.26 -3.40
CA LYS A 354 -14.25 13.66 -3.56
C LYS A 354 -13.09 14.64 -3.32
N ALA A 355 -12.18 14.36 -2.39
CA ALA A 355 -10.98 15.18 -2.20
C ALA A 355 -9.97 15.02 -3.36
N LEU A 356 -9.85 13.82 -3.93
CA LEU A 356 -8.94 13.53 -5.05
C LEU A 356 -9.40 14.16 -6.38
N ILE A 357 -10.69 14.42 -6.58
CA ILE A 357 -11.17 15.13 -7.77
C ILE A 357 -11.13 16.67 -7.63
N GLN A 358 -10.89 17.19 -6.43
CA GLN A 358 -10.75 18.64 -6.23
C GLN A 358 -9.45 19.13 -6.84
N CYS A 359 -9.49 20.33 -7.42
CA CYS A 359 -8.28 20.99 -7.88
C CYS A 359 -7.52 21.59 -6.69
N PRO A 360 -6.23 21.26 -6.53
CA PRO A 360 -5.42 21.86 -5.49
C PRO A 360 -5.16 23.34 -5.79
N GLU A 361 -4.89 24.11 -4.75
CA GLU A 361 -4.43 25.49 -4.90
C GLU A 361 -3.09 25.53 -5.63
N SER A 362 -2.97 26.43 -6.61
CA SER A 362 -1.74 26.65 -7.37
C SER A 362 -1.53 28.14 -7.61
N PRO A 363 -0.28 28.65 -7.55
CA PRO A 363 0.03 30.00 -8.00
C PRO A 363 -0.23 30.19 -9.50
N MET A 364 -0.30 29.10 -10.26
CA MET A 364 -0.60 29.08 -11.69
C MET A 364 -1.53 27.89 -11.99
N PRO A 365 -2.87 28.08 -11.92
CA PRO A 365 -3.82 26.98 -12.11
C PRO A 365 -3.84 26.38 -13.53
N ASP A 366 -3.49 27.18 -14.53
CA ASP A 366 -3.54 26.81 -15.95
C ASP A 366 -2.19 26.30 -16.50
N SER A 367 -1.18 26.14 -15.65
CA SER A 367 0.13 25.66 -16.10
C SER A 367 0.21 24.13 -16.12
N CYS A 368 1.15 23.64 -16.93
CA CYS A 368 1.48 22.24 -17.06
C CYS A 368 2.91 21.95 -16.59
N PRO A 369 3.21 20.70 -16.20
CA PRO A 369 4.57 20.34 -15.81
C PRO A 369 5.55 20.37 -17.01
N PRO A 370 6.87 20.55 -16.75
CA PRO A 370 7.87 20.67 -17.82
C PRO A 370 7.96 19.49 -18.78
N ASN A 371 7.60 18.28 -18.34
CA ASN A 371 7.64 17.07 -19.18
C ASN A 371 6.36 16.81 -19.97
N GLU A 372 5.29 17.55 -19.70
CA GLU A 372 4.00 17.41 -20.39
C GLU A 372 3.42 18.81 -20.68
N PRO A 373 4.00 19.58 -21.61
CA PRO A 373 3.59 20.96 -21.88
C PRO A 373 2.16 21.09 -22.44
N GLU A 374 1.61 20.00 -22.99
CA GLU A 374 0.25 19.93 -23.55
C GLU A 374 -0.76 19.26 -22.59
N CYS A 375 -0.48 19.26 -21.28
CA CYS A 375 -1.39 18.69 -20.28
C CYS A 375 -2.75 19.41 -20.28
N ARG A 376 -3.75 18.78 -19.64
CA ARG A 376 -5.04 19.42 -19.36
C ARG A 376 -5.03 19.95 -17.92
N PRO A 377 -5.10 21.27 -17.69
CA PRO A 377 -5.15 21.80 -16.33
C PRO A 377 -6.45 21.39 -15.63
N CYS A 378 -6.36 21.18 -14.32
CA CYS A 378 -7.45 20.64 -13.49
C CYS A 378 -8.73 21.49 -13.56
N GLY A 379 -8.62 22.83 -13.64
CA GLY A 379 -9.76 23.75 -13.69
C GLY A 379 -10.52 23.77 -15.03
N SER A 380 -10.04 23.06 -16.06
CA SER A 380 -10.71 23.03 -17.36
C SER A 380 -11.96 22.14 -17.30
N ALA A 381 -13.10 22.63 -17.82
CA ALA A 381 -14.39 21.88 -17.85
C ALA A 381 -14.31 20.51 -18.55
N LYS A 382 -13.23 20.23 -19.29
CA LYS A 382 -12.93 18.97 -19.97
C LYS A 382 -12.13 17.97 -19.10
N SER A 383 -11.72 18.35 -17.89
CA SER A 383 -10.88 17.56 -16.97
C SER A 383 -11.63 17.00 -15.75
N ALA A 384 -12.97 17.05 -15.76
CA ALA A 384 -13.76 16.60 -14.63
C ALA A 384 -13.69 15.07 -14.45
N MET A 385 -12.76 14.62 -13.62
CA MET A 385 -12.69 13.25 -13.14
C MET A 385 -14.02 12.87 -12.49
N ARG A 386 -14.63 11.77 -12.95
CA ARG A 386 -15.92 11.30 -12.43
C ARG A 386 -15.72 10.26 -11.33
N ILE A 387 -16.62 10.26 -10.36
CA ILE A 387 -16.70 9.20 -9.35
C ILE A 387 -17.86 8.28 -9.73
N SER A 388 -17.61 6.98 -9.73
CA SER A 388 -18.61 5.94 -9.89
C SER A 388 -18.62 5.03 -8.66
N GLN A 389 -19.76 4.40 -8.38
CA GLN A 389 -19.90 3.45 -7.27
C GLN A 389 -20.36 2.06 -7.74
N PRO A 390 -19.54 1.34 -8.53
CA PRO A 390 -19.91 0.01 -9.00
C PRO A 390 -19.92 -0.99 -7.84
N SER A 391 -20.74 -2.04 -7.97
CA SER A 391 -20.78 -3.11 -6.97
C SER A 391 -19.62 -4.10 -7.11
N SER A 392 -19.08 -4.22 -8.32
CA SER A 392 -18.02 -5.14 -8.71
C SER A 392 -16.72 -4.40 -9.08
N PHE A 393 -15.60 -5.10 -8.90
CA PHE A 393 -14.28 -4.68 -9.36
C PHE A 393 -14.16 -4.83 -10.88
N LYS A 394 -13.56 -3.83 -11.54
CA LYS A 394 -13.22 -3.88 -12.97
C LYS A 394 -11.70 -3.84 -13.12
N ASN A 395 -11.14 -4.90 -13.72
CA ASN A 395 -9.72 -4.97 -14.04
C ASN A 395 -9.40 -4.08 -15.26
N THR A 396 -9.07 -2.82 -15.02
CA THR A 396 -8.71 -1.85 -16.06
C THR A 396 -7.71 -0.82 -15.54
N THR A 397 -6.81 -0.36 -16.39
CA THR A 397 -5.79 0.64 -16.05
C THR A 397 -6.30 2.09 -16.17
N PHE A 398 -7.48 2.29 -16.77
CA PHE A 398 -8.10 3.60 -16.98
C PHE A 398 -8.91 4.13 -15.80
N LEU A 399 -9.22 3.26 -14.83
CA LEU A 399 -9.92 3.59 -13.58
C LEU A 399 -8.97 3.43 -12.41
N PHE A 400 -9.03 4.35 -11.45
CA PHE A 400 -8.44 4.12 -10.14
C PHE A 400 -9.51 3.60 -9.18
N THR A 401 -9.27 2.45 -8.56
CA THR A 401 -10.26 1.80 -7.69
C THR A 401 -9.97 2.02 -6.22
N ILE A 402 -10.95 2.49 -5.45
CA ILE A 402 -10.91 2.56 -4.00
C ILE A 402 -11.90 1.54 -3.44
N GLY A 403 -11.39 0.55 -2.72
CA GLY A 403 -12.19 -0.52 -2.13
C GLY A 403 -12.14 -0.52 -0.61
N THR A 404 -13.31 -0.62 0.02
CA THR A 404 -13.48 -0.77 1.48
C THR A 404 -13.99 -2.17 1.80
N LEU A 405 -13.20 -2.90 2.58
CA LEU A 405 -13.46 -4.29 2.96
C LEU A 405 -13.92 -4.35 4.42
N PRO A 406 -15.20 -4.65 4.71
CA PRO A 406 -15.66 -4.86 6.08
C PRO A 406 -15.17 -6.22 6.61
N HIS A 407 -15.01 -6.31 7.93
CA HIS A 407 -15.04 -7.62 8.58
C HIS A 407 -16.42 -8.28 8.35
N PRO A 408 -16.51 -9.62 8.16
CA PRO A 408 -17.80 -10.26 7.88
C PRO A 408 -18.86 -10.01 8.97
N TYR A 409 -18.45 -9.89 10.24
CA TYR A 409 -19.35 -9.50 11.34
C TYR A 409 -19.96 -8.12 11.10
N THR A 410 -19.13 -7.12 10.75
CA THR A 410 -19.58 -5.75 10.44
C THR A 410 -20.59 -5.76 9.29
N LEU A 411 -20.32 -6.52 8.23
CA LEU A 411 -21.23 -6.62 7.08
C LEU A 411 -22.56 -7.24 7.45
N VAL A 412 -22.56 -8.34 8.21
CA VAL A 412 -23.79 -9.02 8.64
C VAL A 412 -24.62 -8.12 9.57
N SER A 413 -23.99 -7.44 10.53
CA SER A 413 -24.65 -6.46 11.41
C SER A 413 -25.36 -5.36 10.62
N LEU A 414 -24.72 -4.85 9.58
CA LEU A 414 -25.29 -3.83 8.69
C LEU A 414 -26.45 -4.38 7.85
N GLN A 415 -26.26 -5.50 7.16
CA GLN A 415 -27.30 -6.10 6.31
C GLN A 415 -28.54 -6.54 7.09
N LYS A 416 -28.36 -6.99 8.33
CA LYS A 416 -29.45 -7.36 9.25
C LYS A 416 -29.97 -6.18 10.06
N ASN A 417 -29.32 -5.02 9.97
CA ASN A 417 -29.65 -3.82 10.74
C ASN A 417 -29.77 -4.10 12.25
N SER A 418 -28.90 -4.98 12.77
CA SER A 418 -28.94 -5.55 14.12
C SER A 418 -27.58 -5.43 14.81
N GLU A 419 -27.62 -5.02 16.08
CA GLU A 419 -26.44 -4.90 16.94
C GLU A 419 -25.97 -6.27 17.45
N GLU A 420 -26.93 -7.16 17.69
CA GLU A 420 -26.67 -8.51 18.16
C GLU A 420 -26.95 -9.50 17.03
N ILE A 421 -25.95 -10.31 16.72
CA ILE A 421 -26.03 -11.38 15.73
C ILE A 421 -25.99 -12.71 16.46
N THR A 422 -26.82 -13.65 16.03
CA THR A 422 -26.89 -15.00 16.62
C THR A 422 -26.43 -16.07 15.62
N THR A 423 -25.93 -17.20 16.15
CA THR A 423 -25.51 -18.35 15.32
C THR A 423 -26.58 -18.85 14.35
N PRO A 424 -27.87 -18.99 14.75
CA PRO A 424 -28.91 -19.40 13.81
C PRO A 424 -29.12 -18.40 12.67
N GLN A 425 -29.06 -17.10 12.95
CA GLN A 425 -29.20 -16.05 11.93
C GLN A 425 -28.08 -16.14 10.88
N ILE A 426 -26.83 -16.31 11.31
CA ILE A 426 -25.68 -16.48 10.40
C ILE A 426 -25.91 -17.70 9.50
N ARG A 427 -26.21 -18.86 10.08
CA ARG A 427 -26.29 -20.11 9.32
C ARG A 427 -27.49 -20.19 8.38
N ARG A 428 -28.62 -19.56 8.75
CA ARG A 428 -29.90 -19.72 8.04
C ARG A 428 -30.29 -18.53 7.17
N GLU A 429 -29.73 -17.36 7.43
CA GLU A 429 -30.21 -16.13 6.81
C GLU A 429 -29.12 -15.25 6.18
N THR A 430 -27.87 -15.73 6.12
CA THR A 430 -26.79 -15.05 5.40
C THR A 430 -26.17 -15.97 4.36
N GLU A 431 -25.72 -15.37 3.27
CA GLU A 431 -24.89 -16.05 2.27
C GLU A 431 -23.45 -16.16 2.78
N ARG A 432 -22.70 -17.14 2.26
CA ARG A 432 -21.28 -17.32 2.59
C ARG A 432 -20.43 -16.45 1.67
N ASP A 433 -19.41 -15.79 2.23
CA ASP A 433 -18.42 -15.00 1.50
C ASP A 433 -19.07 -14.00 0.52
N ALA A 434 -20.15 -13.35 0.98
CA ALA A 434 -21.02 -12.54 0.14
C ALA A 434 -20.26 -11.33 -0.44
N TRP A 435 -19.35 -10.73 0.33
CA TRP A 435 -18.61 -9.56 -0.13
C TRP A 435 -17.68 -9.90 -1.29
N LEU A 436 -16.86 -10.93 -1.13
CA LEU A 436 -15.90 -11.34 -2.14
C LEU A 436 -16.61 -11.85 -3.41
N SER A 437 -17.71 -12.56 -3.23
CA SER A 437 -18.55 -13.00 -4.34
C SER A 437 -19.06 -11.82 -5.17
N GLU A 438 -19.66 -10.82 -4.52
CA GLU A 438 -20.21 -9.63 -5.20
C GLU A 438 -19.11 -8.78 -5.86
N VAL A 439 -18.00 -8.53 -5.17
CA VAL A 439 -16.90 -7.71 -5.69
C VAL A 439 -16.24 -8.35 -6.90
N THR A 440 -16.12 -9.68 -6.93
CA THR A 440 -15.42 -10.38 -8.03
C THR A 440 -16.35 -10.90 -9.13
N LYS A 441 -17.67 -10.75 -8.99
CA LYS A 441 -18.66 -11.37 -9.89
C LYS A 441 -18.47 -11.00 -11.38
N ASP A 442 -18.19 -9.74 -11.69
CA ASP A 442 -18.07 -9.30 -13.08
C ASP A 442 -16.74 -9.73 -13.70
N HIS A 443 -15.72 -9.92 -12.86
CA HIS A 443 -14.40 -10.34 -13.32
C HIS A 443 -14.30 -11.87 -13.51
N LEU A 444 -14.95 -12.63 -12.61
CA LEU A 444 -14.78 -14.09 -12.50
C LEU A 444 -16.05 -14.89 -12.85
N GLY A 445 -17.17 -14.22 -13.11
CA GLY A 445 -18.48 -14.85 -13.25
C GLY A 445 -19.04 -15.36 -11.91
N PRO A 446 -20.22 -16.01 -11.90
CA PRO A 446 -20.86 -16.50 -10.68
C PRO A 446 -20.38 -17.90 -10.24
N GLU A 447 -19.81 -18.71 -11.15
CA GLU A 447 -19.59 -20.14 -10.92
C GLU A 447 -18.34 -20.49 -10.10
N LEU A 448 -17.40 -19.55 -9.96
CA LEU A 448 -16.16 -19.80 -9.23
C LEU A 448 -16.36 -19.75 -7.70
N GLY A 449 -15.72 -20.69 -7.00
CA GLY A 449 -15.78 -20.79 -5.54
C GLY A 449 -14.95 -19.74 -4.80
N SER A 450 -15.31 -19.45 -3.54
CA SER A 450 -14.72 -18.38 -2.73
C SER A 450 -13.21 -18.46 -2.56
N SER A 451 -12.65 -19.67 -2.42
CA SER A 451 -11.20 -19.86 -2.25
C SER A 451 -10.41 -19.34 -3.45
N TYR A 452 -10.89 -19.61 -4.67
CA TYR A 452 -10.25 -19.13 -5.89
C TYR A 452 -10.41 -17.61 -6.03
N ARG A 453 -11.61 -17.08 -5.73
CA ARG A 453 -11.84 -15.63 -5.70
C ARG A 453 -10.89 -14.93 -4.72
N GLY A 454 -10.59 -15.55 -3.59
CA GLY A 454 -9.67 -15.03 -2.59
C GLY A 454 -8.26 -14.87 -3.13
N VAL A 455 -7.77 -15.85 -3.89
CA VAL A 455 -6.46 -15.78 -4.55
C VAL A 455 -6.40 -14.64 -5.56
N ILE A 456 -7.41 -14.52 -6.43
CA ILE A 456 -7.48 -13.43 -7.42
C ILE A 456 -7.57 -12.08 -6.73
N PHE A 457 -8.36 -11.97 -5.66
CA PHE A 457 -8.47 -10.74 -4.91
C PHE A 457 -7.14 -10.33 -4.25
N LYS A 458 -6.38 -11.29 -3.70
CA LYS A 458 -5.02 -11.01 -3.20
C LYS A 458 -4.13 -10.41 -4.29
N GLN A 459 -4.24 -10.88 -5.55
CA GLN A 459 -3.54 -10.26 -6.69
C GLN A 459 -4.00 -8.84 -6.94
N VAL A 460 -5.32 -8.60 -6.97
CA VAL A 460 -5.91 -7.26 -7.14
C VAL A 460 -5.43 -6.27 -6.07
N VAL A 461 -5.07 -6.75 -4.87
CA VAL A 461 -4.56 -5.91 -3.79
C VAL A 461 -3.05 -5.68 -3.87
N ALA A 462 -2.27 -6.74 -4.16
CA ALA A 462 -0.84 -6.75 -3.86
C ALA A 462 0.07 -7.12 -5.04
N ALA A 463 -0.47 -7.44 -6.21
CA ALA A 463 0.35 -7.71 -7.39
C ALA A 463 1.09 -6.43 -7.86
N PRO A 464 2.26 -6.56 -8.54
CA PRO A 464 3.07 -5.40 -8.94
C PRO A 464 2.33 -4.38 -9.84
N ASP A 465 1.37 -4.84 -10.63
CA ASP A 465 0.50 -4.02 -11.48
C ASP A 465 -0.63 -3.30 -10.72
N ALA A 466 -0.94 -3.74 -9.49
CA ALA A 466 -2.00 -3.17 -8.66
C ALA A 466 -1.56 -1.94 -7.84
N VAL A 467 -0.27 -1.81 -7.51
CA VAL A 467 0.29 -0.80 -6.57
C VAL A 467 -0.07 0.63 -6.96
N GLY A 468 -0.14 0.91 -8.27
CA GLY A 468 -0.44 2.24 -8.81
C GLY A 468 -1.87 2.45 -9.31
N THR A 469 -2.77 1.46 -9.18
CA THR A 469 -4.11 1.48 -9.80
C THR A 469 -5.25 1.30 -8.80
N SER A 470 -4.94 0.92 -7.55
CA SER A 470 -5.97 0.71 -6.55
C SER A 470 -5.54 1.06 -5.13
N LEU A 471 -6.55 1.29 -4.28
CA LEU A 471 -6.42 1.63 -2.87
C LEU A 471 -7.40 0.77 -2.06
N TRP A 472 -6.88 -0.21 -1.32
CA TRP A 472 -7.70 -1.12 -0.51
C TRP A 472 -7.56 -0.84 0.97
N MET A 473 -8.65 -0.80 1.71
CA MET A 473 -8.66 -0.49 3.14
C MET A 473 -9.72 -1.31 3.86
N THR A 474 -9.57 -1.53 5.17
CA THR A 474 -10.62 -2.18 5.95
C THR A 474 -11.52 -1.13 6.59
N VAL A 475 -12.79 -1.47 6.77
CA VAL A 475 -13.76 -0.54 7.39
C VAL A 475 -13.38 -0.23 8.83
N GLU A 476 -12.77 -1.21 9.51
CA GLU A 476 -12.33 -1.11 10.89
C GLU A 476 -11.12 -0.18 11.07
N SER A 477 -10.35 0.08 10.00
CA SER A 477 -9.21 1.02 10.01
C SER A 477 -9.60 2.47 9.70
N LEU A 478 -10.88 2.75 9.39
CA LEU A 478 -11.36 4.08 8.99
C LEU A 478 -12.18 4.71 10.12
N PRO A 479 -11.56 5.46 11.05
CA PRO A 479 -12.31 6.14 12.11
C PRO A 479 -13.11 7.28 11.48
N ALA A 480 -14.39 7.01 11.18
CA ALA A 480 -15.31 8.00 10.68
C ALA A 480 -16.60 7.93 11.49
N ALA A 481 -17.09 9.09 11.90
CA ALA A 481 -18.48 9.32 12.25
C ALA A 481 -19.17 10.05 11.10
N ALA A 482 -20.50 10.07 11.15
CA ALA A 482 -21.32 10.85 10.23
C ALA A 482 -20.85 12.32 10.21
N GLY A 483 -20.64 12.86 9.01
CA GLY A 483 -20.25 14.26 8.79
C GLY A 483 -18.80 14.65 9.14
N GLN A 484 -17.96 13.76 9.68
CA GLN A 484 -16.57 14.12 10.02
C GLN A 484 -15.59 14.02 8.84
N SER A 485 -14.64 14.94 8.74
CA SER A 485 -13.53 14.78 7.77
C SER A 485 -12.71 13.53 8.10
N LEU A 486 -12.03 12.97 7.09
CA LEU A 486 -11.03 11.93 7.34
C LEU A 486 -9.94 12.49 8.28
N PRO A 487 -9.42 11.68 9.23
CA PRO A 487 -8.34 12.12 10.11
C PRO A 487 -7.14 12.61 9.32
N ALA A 488 -6.45 13.63 9.85
CA ALA A 488 -5.29 14.20 9.18
C ALA A 488 -4.18 13.15 9.00
N GLU A 489 -3.96 12.32 10.02
CA GLU A 489 -2.94 11.27 10.03
C GLU A 489 -3.20 10.23 8.93
N LEU A 490 -4.46 9.83 8.75
CA LEU A 490 -4.85 8.88 7.70
C LEU A 490 -4.65 9.49 6.30
N LEU A 491 -4.98 10.77 6.14
CA LEU A 491 -4.75 11.44 4.87
C LEU A 491 -3.25 11.61 4.60
N ASP A 492 -2.43 11.91 5.61
CA ASP A 492 -0.98 11.99 5.48
C ASP A 492 -0.39 10.65 5.03
N GLU A 493 -0.90 9.53 5.55
CA GLU A 493 -0.54 8.19 5.06
C GLU A 493 -0.90 7.99 3.58
N PHE A 494 -2.08 8.42 3.15
CA PHE A 494 -2.47 8.32 1.75
C PHE A 494 -1.62 9.22 0.84
N GLU A 495 -1.17 10.38 1.32
CA GLU A 495 -0.29 11.26 0.57
C GLU A 495 1.04 10.58 0.22
N TRP A 496 1.58 9.72 1.10
CA TRP A 496 2.76 8.89 0.79
C TRP A 496 2.51 7.84 -0.28
N GLN A 497 1.28 7.34 -0.40
CA GLN A 497 0.92 6.41 -1.47
C GLN A 497 0.67 7.13 -2.79
N PHE A 498 0.05 8.31 -2.77
CA PHE A 498 -0.28 9.06 -3.98
C PHE A 498 0.89 9.89 -4.51
N GLY A 499 1.82 10.30 -3.64
CA GLY A 499 2.98 11.11 -4.02
C GLY A 499 2.75 12.62 -3.93
N PHE A 500 1.57 13.08 -3.52
CA PHE A 500 1.21 14.50 -3.44
C PHE A 500 0.28 14.78 -2.24
N LYS A 501 0.15 16.04 -1.84
CA LYS A 501 -0.77 16.52 -0.80
C LYS A 501 -2.21 16.50 -1.30
N ILE A 502 -3.10 15.90 -0.51
CA ILE A 502 -4.54 15.83 -0.81
C ILE A 502 -5.22 17.10 -0.27
N PRO A 503 -6.05 17.80 -1.07
CA PRO A 503 -6.80 18.96 -0.60
C PRO A 503 -7.61 18.70 0.68
N ARG A 504 -7.49 19.59 1.66
CA ARG A 504 -8.16 19.48 2.98
C ARG A 504 -9.40 20.37 3.12
N GLY A 505 -9.56 21.37 2.25
CA GLY A 505 -10.40 22.56 2.52
C GLY A 505 -11.69 22.71 1.69
N GLY A 506 -12.06 21.76 0.84
CA GLY A 506 -13.31 21.86 0.08
C GLY A 506 -14.53 21.59 0.97
N LYS A 507 -15.53 22.49 0.96
CA LYS A 507 -16.90 22.08 1.30
C LYS A 507 -17.22 20.92 0.35
N ILE A 508 -17.34 19.73 0.90
CA ILE A 508 -17.82 18.58 0.14
C ILE A 508 -19.31 18.86 -0.07
N ASP A 509 -19.65 19.63 -1.11
CA ASP A 509 -21.04 19.88 -1.44
C ASP A 509 -21.69 18.52 -1.71
N PRO A 510 -22.82 18.20 -1.05
CA PRO A 510 -23.44 16.88 -1.16
C PRO A 510 -24.14 16.63 -2.50
N ALA A 511 -24.00 17.50 -3.50
CA ALA A 511 -24.55 17.30 -4.83
C ALA A 511 -23.75 18.05 -5.90
N THR A 512 -22.84 17.36 -6.57
CA THR A 512 -22.43 17.76 -7.92
C THR A 512 -23.62 17.57 -8.87
N GLU A 513 -23.73 18.34 -9.96
CA GLU A 513 -24.80 18.14 -10.95
C GLU A 513 -24.83 16.72 -11.55
N ASN A 514 -23.69 16.02 -11.53
CA ASN A 514 -23.59 14.60 -11.86
C ASN A 514 -24.39 13.68 -10.91
N ASP A 515 -24.53 14.05 -9.63
CA ASP A 515 -25.33 13.29 -8.65
C ASP A 515 -26.82 13.29 -9.04
N LYS A 516 -27.29 14.32 -9.78
CA LYS A 516 -28.67 14.38 -10.30
C LYS A 516 -28.88 13.52 -11.55
N GLU A 517 -27.82 13.21 -12.30
CA GLU A 517 -27.89 12.30 -13.45
C GLU A 517 -27.71 10.83 -13.05
N SER A 518 -26.82 10.52 -12.10
CA SER A 518 -26.71 9.16 -11.51
C SER A 518 -27.94 8.79 -10.66
N ALA A 519 -28.59 9.76 -10.02
CA ALA A 519 -29.87 9.58 -9.32
C ALA A 519 -31.06 9.21 -10.24
N LYS A 520 -30.92 9.30 -11.58
CA LYS A 520 -31.95 8.82 -12.52
C LYS A 520 -31.89 7.31 -12.77
N SER A 521 -30.83 6.63 -12.33
CA SER A 521 -30.83 5.17 -12.24
C SER A 521 -31.50 4.77 -10.93
N ALA A 522 -32.48 3.87 -10.99
CA ALA A 522 -33.35 3.50 -9.86
C ALA A 522 -32.64 2.80 -8.67
N GLN A 523 -31.31 2.88 -8.59
CA GLN A 523 -30.47 2.27 -7.55
C GLN A 523 -30.02 3.23 -6.44
N ASP A 524 -30.14 4.56 -6.61
CA ASP A 524 -29.77 5.55 -5.59
C ASP A 524 -31.01 6.19 -4.94
N ARG A 525 -31.65 5.46 -4.03
CA ARG A 525 -32.40 6.13 -2.96
C ARG A 525 -31.38 6.58 -1.92
N THR A 526 -31.10 7.87 -1.87
CA THR A 526 -30.34 8.48 -0.78
C THR A 526 -30.97 8.01 0.55
N PRO A 527 -30.25 7.27 1.42
CA PRO A 527 -30.80 6.91 2.71
C PRO A 527 -31.10 8.19 3.49
N SER A 528 -32.19 8.22 4.26
CA SER A 528 -32.42 9.29 5.23
C SER A 528 -31.18 9.46 6.11
N GLU A 529 -30.78 10.69 6.44
CA GLU A 529 -29.63 10.96 7.33
C GLU A 529 -29.68 10.14 8.63
N GLN A 530 -30.89 9.88 9.15
CA GLN A 530 -31.14 9.00 10.31
C GLN A 530 -30.72 7.54 10.09
N GLY A 531 -30.83 7.02 8.87
CA GLY A 531 -30.44 5.65 8.52
C GLY A 531 -28.92 5.48 8.48
N VAL A 532 -28.20 6.49 7.97
CA VAL A 532 -26.73 6.49 7.93
C VAL A 532 -26.14 6.61 9.34
N GLY A 533 -26.77 7.39 10.23
CA GLY A 533 -26.38 7.48 11.64
C GLY A 533 -26.38 6.12 12.34
N LYS A 534 -27.45 5.33 12.16
CA LYS A 534 -27.54 3.97 12.72
C LYS A 534 -26.47 3.04 12.14
N GLU A 535 -26.17 3.12 10.85
CA GLU A 535 -25.10 2.32 10.24
C GLU A 535 -23.73 2.62 10.89
N TYR A 536 -23.42 3.88 11.19
CA TYR A 536 -22.20 4.26 11.91
C TYR A 536 -22.15 3.68 13.34
N GLU A 537 -23.26 3.71 14.07
CA GLU A 537 -23.36 3.09 15.40
C GLU A 537 -23.12 1.57 15.34
N LEU A 538 -23.71 0.89 14.36
CA LEU A 538 -23.50 -0.54 14.13
C LEU A 538 -22.03 -0.87 13.82
N ILE A 539 -21.36 -0.05 13.00
CA ILE A 539 -19.93 -0.22 12.71
C ILE A 539 -19.10 -0.04 13.98
N GLN A 540 -19.44 0.93 14.83
CA GLN A 540 -18.72 1.15 16.08
C GLN A 540 -18.88 -0.04 17.05
N LYS A 541 -20.10 -0.54 17.23
CA LYS A 541 -20.36 -1.74 18.05
C LYS A 541 -19.66 -2.98 17.48
N ALA A 542 -19.69 -3.15 16.15
CA ALA A 542 -18.96 -4.24 15.49
C ALA A 542 -17.46 -4.19 15.79
N ARG A 543 -16.84 -3.00 15.79
CA ARG A 543 -15.42 -2.84 16.16
C ARG A 543 -15.13 -3.27 17.59
N GLU A 544 -16.03 -2.99 18.52
CA GLU A 544 -15.91 -3.39 19.92
C GLU A 544 -15.96 -4.92 20.05
N VAL A 545 -16.92 -5.58 19.38
CA VAL A 545 -17.04 -7.05 19.34
C VAL A 545 -15.81 -7.70 18.72
N ILE A 546 -15.31 -7.16 17.60
CA ILE A 546 -14.13 -7.71 16.89
C ILE A 546 -12.86 -7.64 17.76
N LYS A 547 -12.73 -6.59 18.57
CA LYS A 547 -11.60 -6.37 19.49
C LYS A 547 -11.73 -7.16 20.80
N ASN A 548 -12.94 -7.57 21.19
CA ASN A 548 -13.14 -8.30 22.44
C ASN A 548 -12.44 -9.67 22.37
N LYS A 549 -11.65 -9.98 23.42
CA LYS A 549 -10.86 -11.21 23.55
C LYS A 549 -11.43 -12.19 24.59
N GLU A 550 -12.71 -12.08 24.94
CA GLU A 550 -13.33 -13.00 25.90
C GLU A 550 -13.13 -14.46 25.51
N THR A 551 -12.43 -15.21 26.37
CA THR A 551 -11.88 -16.55 26.11
C THR A 551 -12.77 -17.70 26.58
N ASN A 552 -13.88 -17.43 27.27
CA ASN A 552 -14.63 -18.46 28.01
C ASN A 552 -15.92 -18.97 27.32
N ARG A 553 -16.26 -18.48 26.12
CA ARG A 553 -17.40 -18.96 25.31
C ARG A 553 -17.04 -18.93 23.82
N ILE A 554 -17.69 -19.77 23.00
CA ILE A 554 -17.63 -19.65 21.53
C ILE A 554 -18.06 -18.22 21.19
N ASN A 555 -17.11 -17.41 20.75
CA ASN A 555 -17.37 -16.02 20.43
C ASN A 555 -18.18 -16.00 19.12
N ILE A 556 -19.23 -15.19 19.06
CA ILE A 556 -20.02 -15.01 17.84
C ILE A 556 -19.14 -14.57 16.66
N LYS A 557 -18.04 -13.85 16.94
CA LYS A 557 -17.00 -13.53 15.97
C LYS A 557 -16.46 -14.77 15.27
N ASP A 558 -16.04 -15.78 16.03
CA ASP A 558 -15.43 -17.01 15.49
C ASP A 558 -16.43 -17.78 14.62
N VAL A 559 -17.71 -17.78 15.00
CA VAL A 559 -18.80 -18.37 14.21
C VAL A 559 -18.95 -17.67 12.86
N VAL A 560 -18.91 -16.33 12.86
CA VAL A 560 -19.01 -15.53 11.63
C VAL A 560 -17.80 -15.74 10.73
N GLU A 561 -16.60 -15.75 11.30
CA GLU A 561 -15.35 -15.98 10.57
C GLU A 561 -15.33 -17.39 9.94
N ALA A 562 -15.75 -18.42 10.68
CA ALA A 562 -15.84 -19.79 10.19
C ALA A 562 -16.92 -19.98 9.10
N TRP A 563 -17.99 -19.18 9.12
CA TRP A 563 -18.99 -19.19 8.05
C TRP A 563 -18.46 -18.53 6.76
N ASN A 564 -17.64 -17.48 6.91
CA ASN A 564 -17.11 -16.64 5.84
C ASN A 564 -15.57 -16.71 5.77
N LEU A 565 -15.04 -17.91 5.50
CA LEU A 565 -13.60 -18.17 5.52
C LEU A 565 -12.83 -17.30 4.54
N ALA A 566 -13.35 -17.12 3.32
CA ALA A 566 -12.65 -16.38 2.29
C ALA A 566 -12.72 -14.87 2.52
N ASP A 567 -13.90 -14.33 2.91
CA ASP A 567 -14.02 -12.91 3.28
C ASP A 567 -13.11 -12.57 4.47
N THR A 568 -13.06 -13.43 5.49
CA THR A 568 -12.18 -13.26 6.65
C THR A 568 -10.70 -13.25 6.24
N GLU A 569 -10.29 -14.19 5.39
CA GLU A 569 -8.93 -14.28 4.89
C GLU A 569 -8.51 -13.03 4.10
N VAL A 570 -9.34 -12.57 3.16
CA VAL A 570 -9.01 -11.36 2.38
C VAL A 570 -9.03 -10.10 3.24
N TRP A 571 -9.90 -10.05 4.26
CA TRP A 571 -9.93 -8.96 5.23
C TRP A 571 -8.63 -8.88 6.04
N ARG A 572 -8.16 -10.02 6.57
CA ARG A 572 -6.86 -10.12 7.26
C ARG A 572 -5.72 -9.74 6.32
N PHE A 573 -5.74 -10.23 5.07
CA PHE A 573 -4.73 -9.92 4.07
C PHE A 573 -4.62 -8.41 3.80
N VAL A 574 -5.73 -7.71 3.53
CA VAL A 574 -5.73 -6.26 3.29
C VAL A 574 -5.23 -5.51 4.53
N LYS A 575 -5.70 -5.90 5.73
CA LYS A 575 -5.26 -5.31 7.00
C LYS A 575 -3.75 -5.46 7.20
N ALA A 576 -3.20 -6.65 6.91
CA ALA A 576 -1.78 -6.95 7.06
C ALA A 576 -0.92 -6.25 5.98
N TYR A 577 -1.36 -6.23 4.72
CA TYR A 577 -0.66 -5.57 3.62
C TYR A 577 -0.50 -4.06 3.87
N ARG A 578 -1.56 -3.42 4.38
CA ARG A 578 -1.53 -2.02 4.81
C ARG A 578 -0.60 -1.79 5.98
N ALA A 579 -0.72 -2.60 7.03
CA ALA A 579 0.13 -2.49 8.20
C ALA A 579 1.63 -2.62 7.84
N ARG A 580 1.98 -3.54 6.94
CA ARG A 580 3.35 -3.68 6.43
C ARG A 580 3.85 -2.43 5.72
N THR A 581 3.02 -1.83 4.87
CA THR A 581 3.39 -0.60 4.14
C THR A 581 3.67 0.55 5.10
N LEU A 582 2.90 0.66 6.18
CA LEU A 582 3.13 1.65 7.23
C LEU A 582 4.44 1.40 7.98
N VAL A 583 4.72 0.15 8.38
CA VAL A 583 5.98 -0.21 9.05
C VAL A 583 7.19 0.06 8.17
N GLU A 584 7.11 -0.29 6.88
CA GLU A 584 8.18 -0.02 5.92
C GLU A 584 8.49 1.47 5.85
N ARG A 585 7.47 2.31 5.68
CA ARG A 585 7.62 3.78 5.64
C ARG A 585 8.18 4.31 6.96
N GLN A 586 7.58 3.97 8.09
CA GLN A 586 7.99 4.47 9.40
C GLN A 586 9.44 4.11 9.71
N LYS A 587 9.85 2.87 9.43
CA LYS A 587 11.24 2.45 9.60
C LYS A 587 12.19 3.29 8.75
N TRP A 588 11.84 3.54 7.49
CA TRP A 588 12.64 4.40 6.62
C TRP A 588 12.68 5.86 7.13
N GLU A 589 11.57 6.40 7.61
CA GLU A 589 11.53 7.74 8.21
C GLU A 589 12.39 7.85 9.47
N GLU A 590 12.40 6.82 10.32
CA GLU A 590 13.26 6.72 11.49
C GLU A 590 14.75 6.67 11.10
N GLU A 591 15.10 5.91 10.07
CA GLU A 591 16.45 5.87 9.49
C GLU A 591 16.88 7.25 8.95
N GLU A 592 15.96 8.01 8.34
CA GLU A 592 16.22 9.33 7.75
C GLU A 592 16.11 10.51 8.73
N LYS A 593 15.54 10.30 9.93
CA LYS A 593 15.33 11.34 10.95
C LYS A 593 16.57 12.17 11.32
N PRO A 594 17.79 11.59 11.46
CA PRO A 594 18.98 12.36 11.85
C PRO A 594 19.55 13.26 10.74
N PHE A 595 19.10 13.11 9.49
CA PHE A 595 19.67 13.84 8.34
C PHE A 595 18.88 15.13 8.01
N ALA A 596 19.51 16.07 7.31
CA ALA A 596 18.89 17.34 6.97
C ALA A 596 17.67 17.14 6.05
N GLY A 597 16.58 17.91 6.29
CA GLY A 597 15.33 17.76 5.54
C GLY A 597 14.38 16.68 6.06
N SER A 598 14.64 16.12 7.25
CA SER A 598 13.87 15.04 7.89
C SER A 598 12.51 15.42 8.49
N ARG A 599 11.87 16.50 8.02
CA ARG A 599 10.48 16.76 8.42
C ARG A 599 9.60 15.67 7.81
N SER A 600 9.05 14.82 8.68
CA SER A 600 8.01 13.82 8.38
C SER A 600 6.66 14.49 8.21
#